data_AF-A0A383WLU8-F1
#
_entry.id   AF-A0A383WLU8-F1
#
_cell.length_a   1.000
_cell.length_b   1.000
_cell.length_c   1.000
_cell.angle_alpha   90.00
_cell.angle_beta   90.00
_cell.angle_gamma   90.00
#
_symmetry.space_group_name_H-M   'P 1'
#
loop_
_entity.id
_entity.type
_entity.pdbx_description
1 polymer ?
#
loop_
_entity_poly.entity_id
_entity_poly.type
_entity_poly.pdbx_seq_one_letter_code
_entity_poly.pdbx_strand_id
1 'polypeptide(L)'
;MLMRGSLHRARHNCLECSHTHRSPRLVLRGSRQADGRCRAVPAADSSSAGSSINPTTAVQASAPTSSTAGNSNKTGNGTDVSAASTPSATSSAKATSIPSSSPSSSSSSSSSSSSSSSAKLTTDWEARRKQRVVNDLVEASKRLGPQFSREAIGAGVAQLEALLPGLQIDVEAMKASEWARLALDTEAAATRLVVLKLHYPRADLTRIMQRTPQLLLQDVALLEDNAKQVKQLLASARDADALVTALPSLMEPRNLISVLVTVQKWYFNKRDPVEVIESDPELILRAQDCDIPFEPVYVEEGSGAWTAPSLAYHERRTDWQAYIDQKFYGQE
;
A
#
# COMPACT_ATOMS: atom_id res chain seq x y z
N MET A 1 -41.86 42.36 -30.85
CA MET A 1 -40.54 42.98 -30.62
C MET A 1 -39.89 42.22 -29.47
N LEU A 2 -39.21 41.10 -29.75
CA LEU A 2 -38.56 40.25 -28.73
C LEU A 2 -37.23 39.77 -29.33
N MET A 3 -36.15 40.14 -28.65
CA MET A 3 -34.74 40.00 -29.04
C MET A 3 -34.29 38.53 -29.04
N ARG A 4 -33.68 38.09 -30.15
CA ARG A 4 -32.92 36.83 -30.22
C ARG A 4 -31.46 37.12 -29.86
N GLY A 5 -31.01 36.64 -28.70
CA GLY A 5 -29.61 36.68 -28.28
C GLY A 5 -28.83 35.51 -28.90
N SER A 6 -27.89 35.82 -29.78
CA SER A 6 -26.96 34.88 -30.41
C SER A 6 -25.66 34.84 -29.59
N LEU A 7 -25.33 33.70 -29.00
CA LEU A 7 -24.06 33.50 -28.28
C LEU A 7 -23.03 32.87 -29.21
N HIS A 8 -22.02 33.67 -29.58
CA HIS A 8 -20.81 33.23 -30.28
C HIS A 8 -19.91 32.42 -29.34
N ARG A 9 -19.53 31.21 -29.79
CA ARG A 9 -18.56 30.34 -29.13
C ARG A 9 -17.16 30.65 -29.68
N ALA A 10 -16.37 31.39 -28.92
CA ALA A 10 -14.96 31.63 -29.22
C ALA A 10 -14.14 30.35 -29.01
N ARG A 11 -13.42 29.92 -30.06
CA ARG A 11 -12.41 28.85 -30.02
C ARG A 11 -11.08 29.48 -29.60
N HIS A 12 -10.55 29.12 -28.44
CA HIS A 12 -9.17 29.44 -28.06
C HIS A 12 -8.23 28.36 -28.59
N ASN A 13 -7.32 28.77 -29.46
CA ASN A 13 -6.14 28.02 -29.88
C ASN A 13 -5.11 28.06 -28.74
N CYS A 14 -4.71 26.90 -28.22
CA CYS A 14 -3.51 26.76 -27.40
C CYS A 14 -2.30 26.65 -28.32
N LEU A 15 -1.50 27.72 -28.35
CA LEU A 15 -0.17 27.76 -28.97
C LEU A 15 0.85 27.07 -28.05
N GLU A 16 1.70 26.27 -28.68
CA GLU A 16 2.90 25.65 -28.13
C GLU A 16 3.85 26.69 -27.50
N CYS A 17 4.26 26.46 -26.25
CA CYS A 17 5.42 27.11 -25.65
C CYS A 17 6.52 26.08 -25.43
N SER A 18 7.42 25.99 -26.40
CA SER A 18 8.70 25.29 -26.31
C SER A 18 9.69 26.15 -25.53
N HIS A 19 10.00 25.79 -24.28
CA HIS A 19 11.12 26.35 -23.52
C HIS A 19 12.17 25.29 -23.22
N THR A 20 13.20 25.25 -24.08
CA THR A 20 14.49 24.63 -23.82
C THR A 20 15.26 25.45 -22.79
N HIS A 21 15.28 25.03 -21.52
CA HIS A 21 16.18 25.58 -20.52
C HIS A 21 17.46 24.74 -20.47
N ARG A 22 18.54 25.31 -21.00
CA ARG A 22 19.89 24.76 -21.03
C ARG A 22 20.61 25.21 -19.75
N SER A 23 20.78 24.32 -18.78
CA SER A 23 21.50 24.62 -17.54
C SER A 23 23.01 24.76 -17.79
N PRO A 24 23.68 25.75 -17.20
CA PRO A 24 25.13 25.91 -17.30
C PRO A 24 25.87 24.90 -16.41
N ARG A 25 26.86 24.22 -17.01
CA ARG A 25 27.89 23.42 -16.32
C ARG A 25 28.74 24.32 -15.43
N LEU A 26 28.60 24.20 -14.11
CA LEU A 26 29.57 24.69 -13.14
C LEU A 26 30.75 23.73 -13.08
N VAL A 27 31.87 24.14 -13.68
CA VAL A 27 33.18 23.50 -13.52
C VAL A 27 33.79 24.04 -12.22
N LEU A 28 33.68 23.28 -11.13
CA LEU A 28 34.46 23.52 -9.91
C LEU A 28 35.81 22.83 -10.04
N ARG A 29 36.83 23.63 -10.38
CA ARG A 29 38.22 23.23 -10.50
C ARG A 29 38.95 23.56 -9.20
N GLY A 30 39.36 22.52 -8.48
CA GLY A 30 40.57 22.48 -7.64
C GLY A 30 40.52 23.20 -6.29
N SER A 31 40.82 22.47 -5.21
CA SER A 31 41.71 22.92 -4.13
C SER A 31 42.07 21.78 -3.17
N ARG A 32 43.37 21.46 -3.18
CA ARG A 32 44.23 21.21 -2.00
C ARG A 32 43.96 19.98 -1.13
N GLN A 33 44.74 18.96 -1.48
CA GLN A 33 45.47 18.04 -0.62
C GLN A 33 45.88 18.68 0.73
N ALA A 34 45.40 18.10 1.84
CA ALA A 34 45.93 18.32 3.17
C ALA A 34 46.14 16.95 3.83
N ASP A 35 47.40 16.60 4.01
CA ASP A 35 47.87 15.42 4.73
C ASP A 35 47.48 15.51 6.21
N GLY A 36 46.42 14.80 6.59
CA GLY A 36 46.00 14.62 7.97
C GLY A 36 46.57 13.33 8.56
N ARG A 37 47.72 13.44 9.23
CA ARG A 37 48.29 12.39 10.10
C ARG A 37 47.26 11.95 11.14
N CYS A 38 46.80 10.70 11.05
CA CYS A 38 46.05 10.06 12.12
C CYS A 38 47.03 9.69 13.25
N ARG A 39 46.91 10.40 14.38
CA ARG A 39 47.55 10.04 15.65
C ARG A 39 46.77 8.87 16.26
N ALA A 40 47.48 7.78 16.53
CA ALA A 40 46.97 6.66 17.31
C ALA A 40 46.60 7.12 18.73
N VAL A 41 45.39 6.76 19.17
CA VAL A 41 44.94 6.87 20.55
C VAL A 41 45.23 5.52 21.22
N PRO A 42 45.91 5.47 22.38
CA PRO A 42 46.19 4.22 23.07
C PRO A 42 44.92 3.66 23.75
N ALA A 43 44.86 2.34 23.77
CA ALA A 43 43.84 1.52 24.41
C ALA A 43 43.73 1.83 25.91
N ALA A 44 42.50 2.01 26.38
CA ALA A 44 42.18 2.02 27.80
C ALA A 44 41.74 0.60 28.22
N ASP A 45 42.47 0.06 29.19
CA ASP A 45 42.22 -1.20 29.87
C ASP A 45 40.81 -1.26 30.45
N SER A 46 40.07 -2.32 30.09
CA SER A 46 38.80 -2.68 30.73
C SER A 46 39.07 -3.77 31.77
N SER A 47 39.35 -3.33 33.00
CA SER A 47 39.43 -4.20 34.16
C SER A 47 38.05 -4.75 34.51
N SER A 48 37.97 -6.08 34.53
CA SER A 48 36.87 -6.86 35.06
C SER A 48 36.74 -6.68 36.57
N ALA A 49 35.56 -6.27 37.04
CA ALA A 49 35.14 -6.50 38.42
C ALA A 49 33.68 -6.95 38.39
N GLY A 50 33.46 -8.19 38.83
CA GLY A 50 32.15 -8.77 38.94
C GLY A 50 31.31 -8.09 40.03
N SER A 51 30.00 -8.13 39.86
CA SER A 51 29.07 -8.14 40.98
C SER A 51 27.83 -8.93 40.59
N SER A 52 27.82 -10.14 41.15
CA SER A 52 26.68 -11.01 41.29
C SER A 52 25.70 -10.37 42.25
N ILE A 53 24.47 -10.09 41.80
CA ILE A 53 23.33 -9.88 42.70
C ILE A 53 22.07 -10.42 42.01
N ASN A 54 21.69 -11.64 42.39
CA ASN A 54 20.28 -12.06 42.34
C ASN A 54 19.54 -11.33 43.47
N PRO A 55 18.25 -11.02 43.27
CA PRO A 55 17.30 -11.62 44.19
C PRO A 55 16.02 -12.11 43.52
N THR A 56 15.76 -13.39 43.77
CA THR A 56 14.44 -14.01 43.91
C THR A 56 13.51 -13.16 44.78
N THR A 57 12.37 -12.73 44.25
CA THR A 57 11.18 -12.48 45.07
C THR A 57 9.91 -12.83 44.30
N ALA A 58 9.20 -13.82 44.80
CA ALA A 58 7.84 -14.18 44.44
C ALA A 58 6.84 -13.19 45.06
N VAL A 59 5.81 -12.79 44.31
CA VAL A 59 4.55 -12.22 44.83
C VAL A 59 3.43 -12.72 43.90
N GLN A 60 2.75 -13.82 44.25
CA GLN A 60 1.48 -13.87 44.97
C GLN A 60 0.29 -13.26 44.20
N ALA A 61 -0.55 -14.17 43.71
CA ALA A 61 -1.88 -13.93 43.18
C ALA A 61 -2.82 -13.40 44.28
N SER A 62 -3.69 -12.46 43.93
CA SER A 62 -4.93 -12.15 44.64
C SER A 62 -5.92 -11.44 43.71
N ALA A 63 -7.00 -12.13 43.38
CA ALA A 63 -8.34 -11.57 43.17
C ALA A 63 -9.23 -12.14 44.30
N PRO A 64 -10.51 -11.76 44.48
CA PRO A 64 -11.29 -10.62 43.99
C PRO A 64 -11.96 -9.82 45.15
N THR A 65 -12.47 -8.61 44.89
CA THR A 65 -13.56 -8.05 45.73
C THR A 65 -14.56 -7.22 44.92
N SER A 66 -15.80 -7.63 45.09
CA SER A 66 -17.08 -7.03 44.75
C SER A 66 -17.39 -5.72 45.48
N SER A 67 -18.01 -4.77 44.77
CA SER A 67 -18.89 -3.68 45.27
C SER A 67 -19.12 -2.71 44.11
N THR A 68 -20.26 -2.07 43.83
CA THR A 68 -21.56 -1.95 44.47
C THR A 68 -22.50 -1.29 43.45
N ALA A 69 -23.78 -1.63 43.57
CA ALA A 69 -24.93 -1.10 42.84
C ALA A 69 -24.99 0.44 42.73
N GLY A 70 -25.46 0.92 41.56
CA GLY A 70 -25.78 2.32 41.29
C GLY A 70 -26.92 2.40 40.28
N ASN A 71 -28.13 2.11 40.75
CA ASN A 71 -29.39 2.15 40.02
C ASN A 71 -29.88 3.62 39.94
N SER A 72 -30.27 4.12 38.76
CA SER A 72 -31.08 5.35 38.65
C SER A 72 -31.87 5.36 37.35
N ASN A 73 -33.14 4.99 37.49
CA ASN A 73 -34.24 5.28 36.58
C ASN A 73 -34.35 6.78 36.32
N LYS A 74 -34.55 7.19 35.06
CA LYS A 74 -35.31 8.40 34.75
C LYS A 74 -36.17 8.21 33.51
N THR A 75 -37.43 7.92 33.79
CA THR A 75 -38.60 8.00 32.92
C THR A 75 -38.98 9.45 32.59
N GLY A 76 -39.45 9.68 31.36
CA GLY A 76 -40.12 10.89 30.86
C GLY A 76 -40.30 10.73 29.36
N ASN A 77 -41.40 10.20 28.82
CA ASN A 77 -42.81 10.63 28.77
C ASN A 77 -43.09 11.81 27.81
N GLY A 78 -43.94 11.56 26.80
CA GLY A 78 -44.63 12.53 25.92
C GLY A 78 -43.81 12.99 24.72
N THR A 79 -44.31 13.07 23.48
CA THR A 79 -45.69 13.29 23.01
C THR A 79 -45.79 13.02 21.50
N ASP A 80 -46.93 12.46 21.09
CA ASP A 80 -47.45 12.41 19.72
C ASP A 80 -47.42 13.77 19.00
N VAL A 81 -47.09 13.77 17.70
CA VAL A 81 -47.84 14.57 16.72
C VAL A 81 -47.84 13.91 15.34
N SER A 82 -49.06 13.79 14.83
CA SER A 82 -49.52 13.38 13.50
C SER A 82 -48.94 14.15 12.31
N ALA A 83 -48.94 13.49 11.14
CA ALA A 83 -49.46 13.98 9.83
C ALA A 83 -48.67 13.31 8.68
N ALA A 84 -49.28 12.34 7.98
CA ALA A 84 -50.03 12.55 6.73
C ALA A 84 -49.14 12.91 5.51
N SER A 85 -49.08 11.99 4.54
CA SER A 85 -49.42 12.19 3.11
C SER A 85 -48.52 11.37 2.16
N THR A 86 -49.13 10.36 1.53
CA THR A 86 -48.87 9.89 0.14
C THR A 86 -49.06 11.05 -0.87
N PRO A 87 -48.63 11.02 -2.17
CA PRO A 87 -48.59 9.84 -3.05
C PRO A 87 -47.51 9.76 -4.17
N SER A 88 -47.47 8.58 -4.79
CA SER A 88 -47.24 8.21 -6.20
C SER A 88 -46.46 9.12 -7.17
N ALA A 89 -45.51 8.50 -7.89
CA ALA A 89 -45.28 8.78 -9.31
C ALA A 89 -44.73 7.54 -10.05
N THR A 90 -45.60 6.99 -10.89
CA THR A 90 -45.34 6.02 -11.96
C THR A 90 -44.90 6.78 -13.22
N SER A 91 -43.77 6.40 -13.83
CA SER A 91 -43.42 6.65 -15.26
C SER A 91 -41.91 6.43 -15.43
N SER A 92 -41.35 5.90 -16.51
CA SER A 92 -41.86 5.34 -17.75
C SER A 92 -40.69 4.60 -18.38
N ALA A 93 -40.94 3.39 -18.86
CA ALA A 93 -40.04 2.68 -19.74
C ALA A 93 -39.82 3.49 -21.02
N LYS A 94 -38.56 3.67 -21.43
CA LYS A 94 -38.23 4.07 -22.80
C LYS A 94 -37.19 3.13 -23.36
N ALA A 95 -37.71 2.16 -24.10
CA ALA A 95 -36.98 1.33 -25.03
C ALA A 95 -36.37 2.21 -26.13
N THR A 96 -35.07 2.04 -26.40
CA THR A 96 -34.41 2.52 -27.61
C THR A 96 -33.77 1.34 -28.30
N SER A 97 -34.56 0.77 -29.21
CA SER A 97 -34.20 0.20 -30.52
C SER A 97 -32.74 -0.16 -30.80
N ILE A 98 -32.55 -1.47 -30.93
CA ILE A 98 -31.55 -2.21 -31.69
C ILE A 98 -31.61 -1.81 -33.18
N PRO A 99 -30.47 -1.56 -33.86
CA PRO A 99 -30.35 -1.80 -35.28
C PRO A 99 -29.61 -3.13 -35.53
N SER A 100 -30.43 -4.10 -35.94
CA SER A 100 -30.07 -5.38 -36.52
C SER A 100 -29.50 -5.19 -37.93
N SER A 101 -28.25 -5.61 -38.12
CA SER A 101 -27.65 -5.80 -39.45
C SER A 101 -26.89 -7.13 -39.47
N SER A 102 -27.45 -8.09 -40.19
CA SER A 102 -26.84 -9.32 -40.69
C SER A 102 -27.58 -9.63 -42.00
N PRO A 103 -27.11 -10.51 -42.90
CA PRO A 103 -25.78 -11.10 -43.06
C PRO A 103 -25.26 -10.98 -44.53
N SER A 104 -23.97 -11.21 -44.75
CA SER A 104 -23.51 -11.68 -46.07
C SER A 104 -22.42 -12.73 -45.88
N SER A 105 -22.87 -13.95 -46.12
CA SER A 105 -22.13 -15.19 -46.25
C SER A 105 -21.15 -15.15 -47.42
N SER A 106 -19.88 -15.44 -47.13
CA SER A 106 -18.97 -16.06 -48.09
C SER A 106 -18.24 -17.22 -47.41
N SER A 107 -18.69 -18.41 -47.78
CA SER A 107 -18.05 -19.69 -47.58
C SER A 107 -16.64 -19.70 -48.17
N SER A 108 -15.65 -20.03 -47.35
CA SER A 108 -14.46 -20.74 -47.83
C SER A 108 -13.99 -21.73 -46.76
N SER A 109 -14.38 -22.97 -47.00
CA SER A 109 -13.80 -24.18 -46.44
C SER A 109 -12.31 -24.25 -46.76
N SER A 110 -11.46 -24.25 -45.74
CA SER A 110 -10.11 -24.82 -45.85
C SER A 110 -9.61 -25.32 -44.49
N SER A 111 -9.54 -26.66 -44.41
CA SER A 111 -8.45 -27.43 -43.83
C SER A 111 -7.94 -27.07 -42.42
N SER A 112 -8.49 -27.81 -41.47
CA SER A 112 -7.80 -28.46 -40.35
C SER A 112 -6.33 -28.86 -40.63
N SER A 113 -5.36 -28.13 -40.05
CA SER A 113 -4.04 -28.64 -39.60
C SER A 113 -3.08 -27.50 -39.20
N SER A 114 -3.42 -26.67 -38.20
CA SER A 114 -2.57 -25.55 -37.78
C SER A 114 -2.61 -25.24 -36.28
N SER A 115 -2.87 -26.25 -35.43
CA SER A 115 -2.96 -26.08 -33.97
C SER A 115 -1.62 -26.28 -33.23
N SER A 116 -0.49 -26.54 -33.90
CA SER A 116 0.79 -26.89 -33.26
C SER A 116 1.93 -25.86 -33.40
N SER A 117 1.73 -24.77 -34.15
CA SER A 117 2.76 -23.73 -34.36
C SER A 117 2.62 -22.52 -33.42
N SER A 118 1.42 -22.26 -32.87
CA SER A 118 1.19 -21.11 -31.99
C SER A 118 1.83 -21.30 -30.60
N ALA A 119 1.81 -22.52 -30.05
CA ALA A 119 2.40 -22.82 -28.73
C ALA A 119 3.93 -22.72 -28.69
N LYS A 120 4.63 -22.95 -29.81
CA LYS A 120 6.10 -22.85 -29.87
C LYS A 120 6.58 -21.40 -29.89
N LEU A 121 5.82 -20.50 -30.52
CA LEU A 121 6.17 -19.08 -30.59
C LEU A 121 5.93 -18.37 -29.24
N THR A 122 4.96 -18.83 -28.44
CA THR A 122 4.70 -18.25 -27.12
C THR A 122 5.83 -18.57 -26.13
N THR A 123 6.32 -19.80 -26.13
CA THR A 123 7.46 -20.20 -25.30
C THR A 123 8.76 -19.46 -25.64
N ASP A 124 8.97 -19.11 -26.92
CA ASP A 124 10.19 -18.43 -27.35
C ASP A 124 10.27 -16.97 -26.87
N TRP A 125 9.15 -16.24 -26.81
CA TRP A 125 9.18 -14.85 -26.33
C TRP A 125 9.38 -14.78 -24.82
N GLU A 126 8.80 -15.71 -24.05
CA GLU A 126 8.97 -15.82 -22.61
C GLU A 126 10.43 -16.14 -22.26
N ALA A 127 11.02 -17.13 -22.94
CA ALA A 127 12.42 -17.49 -22.76
C ALA A 127 13.36 -16.31 -23.07
N ARG A 128 13.11 -15.55 -24.14
CA ARG A 128 13.89 -14.35 -24.49
C ARG A 128 13.69 -13.22 -23.46
N ARG A 129 12.48 -13.01 -22.95
CA ARG A 129 12.22 -12.05 -21.86
C ARG A 129 12.99 -12.44 -20.61
N LYS A 130 12.89 -13.71 -20.19
CA LYS A 130 13.61 -14.25 -19.03
C LYS A 130 15.11 -14.08 -19.18
N GLN A 131 15.66 -14.35 -20.38
CA GLN A 131 17.09 -14.16 -20.62
C GLN A 131 17.54 -12.70 -20.52
N ARG A 132 16.71 -11.75 -20.98
CA ARG A 132 16.98 -10.31 -20.82
C ARG A 132 16.98 -9.92 -19.35
N VAL A 133 15.94 -10.31 -18.60
CA VAL A 133 15.85 -10.06 -17.15
C VAL A 133 17.07 -10.62 -16.43
N VAL A 134 17.46 -11.87 -16.68
CA VAL A 134 18.66 -12.46 -16.05
C VAL A 134 19.92 -11.67 -16.38
N ASN A 135 20.09 -11.21 -17.63
CA ASN A 135 21.24 -10.40 -18.01
C ASN A 135 21.24 -9.03 -17.28
N ASP A 136 20.08 -8.39 -17.16
CA ASP A 136 19.93 -7.10 -16.47
C ASP A 136 20.23 -7.25 -14.97
N LEU A 137 19.77 -8.34 -14.34
CA LEU A 137 20.08 -8.68 -12.95
C LEU A 137 21.58 -8.91 -12.75
N VAL A 138 22.22 -9.69 -13.63
CA VAL A 138 23.66 -9.98 -13.57
C VAL A 138 24.48 -8.69 -13.73
N GLU A 139 24.07 -7.81 -14.65
CA GLU A 139 24.77 -6.54 -14.86
C GLU A 139 24.66 -5.62 -13.63
N ALA A 140 23.47 -5.51 -13.05
CA ALA A 140 23.23 -4.73 -11.84
C ALA A 140 23.98 -5.29 -10.61
N SER A 141 24.19 -6.61 -10.54
CA SER A 141 24.81 -7.28 -9.40
C SER A 141 26.34 -7.38 -9.48
N LYS A 142 26.99 -6.96 -10.59
CA LYS A 142 28.47 -7.01 -10.75
C LYS A 142 29.24 -6.36 -9.59
N ARG A 143 28.64 -5.35 -8.93
CA ARG A 143 29.26 -4.62 -7.82
C ARG A 143 29.06 -5.28 -6.46
N LEU A 144 28.16 -6.25 -6.34
CA LEU A 144 27.79 -6.88 -5.07
C LEU A 144 28.69 -8.07 -4.69
N GLY A 145 29.40 -8.65 -5.66
CA GLY A 145 30.40 -9.70 -5.42
C GLY A 145 30.37 -10.85 -6.44
N PRO A 146 31.33 -11.78 -6.36
CA PRO A 146 31.48 -12.89 -7.31
C PRO A 146 30.38 -13.96 -7.21
N GLN A 147 29.65 -14.02 -6.09
CA GLN A 147 28.54 -14.96 -5.88
C GLN A 147 27.35 -14.73 -6.82
N PHE A 148 27.27 -13.54 -7.44
CA PHE A 148 26.23 -13.19 -8.39
C PHE A 148 26.59 -13.61 -9.83
N SER A 149 26.79 -14.92 -10.03
CA SER A 149 27.05 -15.49 -11.35
C SER A 149 25.75 -15.59 -12.18
N ARG A 150 25.87 -15.58 -13.51
CA ARG A 150 24.72 -15.71 -14.42
C ARG A 150 23.95 -17.01 -14.22
N GLU A 151 24.67 -18.09 -13.93
CA GLU A 151 24.07 -19.41 -13.68
C GLU A 151 23.32 -19.43 -12.35
N ALA A 152 23.89 -18.89 -11.28
CA ALA A 152 23.25 -18.82 -9.98
C ALA A 152 21.98 -17.96 -10.01
N ILE A 153 22.05 -16.77 -10.61
CA ILE A 153 20.87 -15.89 -10.78
C ILE A 153 19.82 -16.55 -11.67
N GLY A 154 20.22 -17.19 -12.77
CA GLY A 154 19.30 -17.89 -13.67
C GLY A 154 18.55 -19.04 -12.99
N ALA A 155 19.26 -19.85 -12.20
CA ALA A 155 18.67 -20.93 -11.41
C ALA A 155 17.73 -20.38 -10.32
N GLY A 156 18.17 -19.33 -9.62
CA GLY A 156 17.39 -18.63 -8.61
C GLY A 156 16.08 -18.05 -9.13
N VAL A 157 16.12 -17.37 -10.27
CA VAL A 157 14.93 -16.85 -10.95
C VAL A 157 13.97 -17.97 -11.33
N ALA A 158 14.48 -19.11 -11.82
CA ALA A 158 13.64 -20.25 -12.14
C ALA A 158 12.99 -20.88 -10.89
N GLN A 159 13.70 -20.92 -9.76
CA GLN A 159 13.15 -21.36 -8.48
C GLN A 159 12.08 -20.40 -7.95
N LEU A 160 12.31 -19.08 -8.02
CA LEU A 160 11.31 -18.07 -7.62
C LEU A 160 10.03 -18.18 -8.45
N GLU A 161 10.15 -18.40 -9.76
CA GLU A 161 9.01 -18.63 -10.65
C GLU A 161 8.27 -19.94 -10.33
N ALA A 162 8.99 -20.99 -9.90
CA ALA A 162 8.38 -22.23 -9.44
C ALA A 162 7.63 -22.06 -8.10
N LEU A 163 8.13 -21.21 -7.20
CA LEU A 163 7.47 -20.88 -5.94
C LEU A 163 6.20 -20.03 -6.16
N LEU A 164 6.23 -19.11 -7.12
CA LEU A 164 5.12 -18.23 -7.48
C LEU A 164 4.83 -18.30 -8.99
N PRO A 165 4.03 -19.29 -9.43
CA PRO A 165 3.63 -19.39 -10.82
C PRO A 165 2.96 -18.09 -11.29
N GLY A 166 3.45 -17.51 -12.38
CA GLY A 166 2.96 -16.25 -12.93
C GLY A 166 3.62 -14.99 -12.37
N LEU A 167 4.61 -15.11 -11.49
CA LEU A 167 5.43 -13.97 -11.07
C LEU A 167 6.20 -13.42 -12.27
N GLN A 168 5.99 -12.13 -12.55
CA GLN A 168 6.78 -11.40 -13.54
C GLN A 168 7.75 -10.50 -12.80
N ILE A 169 9.06 -10.72 -13.00
CA ILE A 169 10.08 -9.83 -12.46
C ILE A 169 10.00 -8.51 -13.20
N ASP A 170 9.66 -7.47 -12.45
CA ASP A 170 9.60 -6.09 -12.91
C ASP A 170 10.69 -5.26 -12.20
N VAL A 171 11.57 -4.67 -13.01
CA VAL A 171 12.68 -3.84 -12.54
C VAL A 171 12.25 -2.42 -12.18
N GLU A 172 11.04 -2.00 -12.58
CA GLU A 172 10.45 -0.72 -12.19
C GLU A 172 9.90 -0.78 -10.76
N ALA A 173 9.24 -1.88 -10.39
CA ALA A 173 8.72 -2.10 -9.04
C ALA A 173 9.83 -2.28 -7.98
N MET A 174 10.99 -2.85 -8.37
CA MET A 174 12.13 -3.03 -7.48
C MET A 174 13.45 -3.08 -8.22
N LYS A 175 14.49 -2.50 -7.61
CA LYS A 175 15.84 -2.44 -8.18
C LYS A 175 16.35 -3.83 -8.57
N ALA A 176 16.92 -3.95 -9.76
CA ALA A 176 17.51 -5.19 -10.27
C ALA A 176 18.55 -5.82 -9.32
N SER A 177 19.31 -5.01 -8.58
CA SER A 177 20.26 -5.50 -7.57
C SER A 177 19.59 -6.24 -6.41
N GLU A 178 18.39 -5.82 -6.00
CA GLU A 178 17.63 -6.46 -4.92
C GLU A 178 16.93 -7.74 -5.41
N TRP A 179 16.42 -7.73 -6.64
CA TRP A 179 15.94 -8.95 -7.30
C TRP A 179 17.03 -10.01 -7.40
N ALA A 180 18.27 -9.60 -7.72
CA ALA A 180 19.40 -10.52 -7.75
C ALA A 180 19.71 -11.11 -6.36
N ARG A 181 19.53 -10.34 -5.28
CA ARG A 181 19.65 -10.86 -3.90
C ARG A 181 18.56 -11.88 -3.58
N LEU A 182 17.30 -11.59 -3.93
CA LEU A 182 16.20 -12.55 -3.77
C LEU A 182 16.42 -13.84 -4.58
N ALA A 183 16.96 -13.72 -5.80
CA ALA A 183 17.26 -14.88 -6.62
C ALA A 183 18.36 -15.77 -6.01
N LEU A 184 19.30 -15.21 -5.26
CA LEU A 184 20.30 -16.03 -4.55
C LEU A 184 19.77 -16.66 -3.27
N ASP A 185 18.79 -16.04 -2.62
CA ASP A 185 18.21 -16.48 -1.35
C ASP A 185 16.74 -16.88 -1.50
N THR A 186 16.50 -17.91 -2.33
CA THR A 186 15.16 -18.41 -2.63
C THR A 186 14.51 -19.13 -1.45
N GLU A 187 15.31 -19.71 -0.56
CA GLU A 187 14.83 -20.39 0.65
C GLU A 187 14.24 -19.39 1.66
N ALA A 188 14.91 -18.26 1.91
CA ALA A 188 14.34 -17.23 2.75
C ALA A 188 13.11 -16.58 2.10
N ALA A 189 13.10 -16.41 0.77
CA ALA A 189 11.91 -15.94 0.05
C ALA A 189 10.72 -16.90 0.22
N ALA A 190 10.94 -18.21 0.12
CA ALA A 190 9.92 -19.23 0.38
C ALA A 190 9.39 -19.16 1.81
N THR A 191 10.27 -18.99 2.80
CA THR A 191 9.89 -18.85 4.21
C THR A 191 8.99 -17.63 4.43
N ARG A 192 9.33 -16.48 3.85
CA ARG A 192 8.51 -15.27 3.92
C ARG A 192 7.15 -15.46 3.25
N LEU A 193 7.10 -16.16 2.11
CA LEU A 193 5.83 -16.49 1.44
C LEU A 193 4.93 -17.39 2.28
N VAL A 194 5.51 -18.38 2.99
CA VAL A 194 4.75 -19.24 3.91
C VAL A 194 4.14 -18.41 5.04
N VAL A 195 4.91 -17.49 5.63
CA VAL A 195 4.43 -16.57 6.67
C VAL A 195 3.29 -15.71 6.15
N LEU A 196 3.44 -15.12 4.96
CA LEU A 196 2.36 -14.36 4.33
C LEU A 196 1.11 -15.21 4.10
N LYS A 197 1.28 -16.46 3.66
CA LYS A 197 0.15 -17.38 3.44
C LYS A 197 -0.54 -17.81 4.74
N LEU A 198 0.21 -17.93 5.83
CA LEU A 198 -0.32 -18.25 7.15
C LEU A 198 -1.22 -17.13 7.66
N HIS A 199 -0.82 -15.87 7.47
CA HIS A 199 -1.60 -14.72 7.90
C HIS A 199 -2.75 -14.36 6.93
N TYR A 200 -2.54 -14.54 5.62
CA TYR A 200 -3.49 -14.19 4.56
C TYR A 200 -3.78 -15.41 3.65
N PRO A 201 -4.50 -16.43 4.15
CA PRO A 201 -4.70 -17.70 3.46
C PRO A 201 -5.47 -17.56 2.15
N ARG A 202 -6.35 -16.57 2.00
CA ARG A 202 -7.18 -16.36 0.80
C ARG A 202 -6.59 -15.30 -0.14
N ALA A 203 -5.52 -14.62 0.26
CA ALA A 203 -4.88 -13.61 -0.57
C ALA A 203 -4.15 -14.23 -1.78
N ASP A 204 -4.20 -13.51 -2.90
CA ASP A 204 -3.42 -13.84 -4.10
C ASP A 204 -2.02 -13.26 -3.96
N LEU A 205 -1.11 -14.08 -3.43
CA LEU A 205 0.27 -13.69 -3.20
C LEU A 205 1.00 -13.33 -4.50
N THR A 206 0.68 -13.97 -5.63
CA THR A 206 1.32 -13.64 -6.91
C THR A 206 1.02 -12.20 -7.29
N ARG A 207 -0.24 -11.77 -7.17
CA ARG A 207 -0.65 -10.39 -7.44
C ARG A 207 -0.04 -9.38 -6.47
N ILE A 208 0.06 -9.73 -5.18
CA ILE A 208 0.71 -8.90 -4.16
C ILE A 208 2.20 -8.71 -4.51
N MET A 209 2.91 -9.80 -4.78
CA MET A 209 4.36 -9.77 -5.07
C MET A 209 4.70 -9.07 -6.38
N GLN A 210 3.79 -9.05 -7.37
CA GLN A 210 3.98 -8.25 -8.58
C GLN A 210 3.98 -6.74 -8.30
N ARG A 211 3.25 -6.28 -7.28
CA ARG A 211 3.15 -4.84 -6.94
C ARG A 211 4.13 -4.41 -5.86
N THR A 212 4.36 -5.26 -4.85
CA THR A 212 5.21 -4.95 -3.69
C THR A 212 6.23 -6.06 -3.43
N PRO A 213 7.14 -6.34 -4.38
CA PRO A 213 8.15 -7.40 -4.23
C PRO A 213 9.13 -7.15 -3.07
N GLN A 214 9.25 -5.90 -2.61
CA GLN A 214 10.11 -5.51 -1.48
C GLN A 214 9.71 -6.18 -0.16
N LEU A 215 8.47 -6.69 -0.03
CA LEU A 215 8.03 -7.48 1.12
C LEU A 215 8.89 -8.73 1.34
N LEU A 216 9.45 -9.31 0.26
CA LEU A 216 10.32 -10.49 0.35
C LEU A 216 11.73 -10.18 0.85
N LEU A 217 12.09 -8.90 1.00
CA LEU A 217 13.38 -8.48 1.56
C LEU A 217 13.29 -8.21 3.07
N GLN A 218 12.08 -8.17 3.63
CA GLN A 218 11.88 -7.88 5.04
C GLN A 218 12.32 -9.04 5.92
N ASP A 219 12.64 -8.72 7.18
CA ASP A 219 12.85 -9.75 8.19
C ASP A 219 11.55 -10.51 8.46
N VAL A 220 11.67 -11.81 8.74
CA VAL A 220 10.51 -12.68 8.96
C VAL A 220 9.72 -12.26 10.20
N ALA A 221 10.40 -11.91 11.29
CA ALA A 221 9.72 -11.50 12.53
C ALA A 221 8.97 -10.17 12.34
N LEU A 222 9.57 -9.24 11.60
CA LEU A 222 8.91 -7.98 11.25
C LEU A 222 7.68 -8.22 10.36
N LEU A 223 7.78 -9.14 9.40
CA LEU A 223 6.66 -9.47 8.50
C LEU A 223 5.48 -10.09 9.26
N GLU A 224 5.75 -10.98 10.21
CA GLU A 224 4.74 -11.56 11.11
C GLU A 224 4.07 -10.50 11.98
N ASP A 225 4.87 -9.60 12.58
CA ASP A 225 4.36 -8.55 13.44
C ASP A 225 3.48 -7.56 12.67
N ASN A 226 3.96 -7.12 11.50
CA ASN A 226 3.19 -6.30 10.57
C ASN A 226 1.87 -6.96 10.19
N ALA A 227 1.90 -8.26 9.86
CA ALA A 227 0.68 -8.98 9.50
C ALA A 227 -0.32 -9.07 10.67
N LYS A 228 0.15 -9.27 11.91
CA LYS A 228 -0.72 -9.26 13.10
C LYS A 228 -1.35 -7.88 13.31
N GLN A 229 -0.56 -6.81 13.24
CA GLN A 229 -1.05 -5.45 13.40
C GLN A 229 -2.07 -5.07 12.30
N VAL A 230 -1.78 -5.38 11.04
CA VAL A 230 -2.70 -5.13 9.92
C VAL A 230 -4.02 -5.88 10.11
N LYS A 231 -4.00 -7.14 10.53
CA LYS A 231 -5.25 -7.89 10.79
C LYS A 231 -6.05 -7.32 11.96
N GLN A 232 -5.39 -6.77 12.97
CA GLN A 232 -6.08 -6.07 14.06
C GLN A 232 -6.74 -4.78 13.57
N LEU A 233 -6.03 -3.99 12.76
CA LEU A 233 -6.55 -2.75 12.17
C LEU A 233 -7.71 -3.01 11.19
N LEU A 234 -7.70 -4.16 10.50
CA LEU A 234 -8.74 -4.59 9.58
C LEU A 234 -9.76 -5.54 10.22
N ALA A 235 -9.86 -5.60 11.55
CA ALA A 235 -10.76 -6.52 12.23
C ALA A 235 -12.25 -6.28 11.92
N SER A 236 -12.64 -5.08 11.48
CA SER A 236 -14.00 -4.74 11.04
C SER A 236 -14.27 -5.07 9.56
N ALA A 237 -13.23 -5.38 8.76
CA ALA A 237 -13.40 -5.71 7.35
C ALA A 237 -14.07 -7.07 7.17
N ARG A 238 -14.93 -7.22 6.14
CA ARG A 238 -15.57 -8.51 5.86
C ARG A 238 -14.58 -9.49 5.22
N ASP A 239 -13.72 -9.01 4.33
CA ASP A 239 -12.66 -9.80 3.69
C ASP A 239 -11.32 -9.03 3.63
N ALA A 240 -10.57 -9.07 4.75
CA ALA A 240 -9.26 -8.43 4.85
C ALA A 240 -8.25 -8.96 3.82
N ASP A 241 -8.31 -10.25 3.46
CA ASP A 241 -7.40 -10.88 2.49
C ASP A 241 -7.63 -10.34 1.08
N ALA A 242 -8.89 -10.14 0.69
CA ALA A 242 -9.25 -9.52 -0.58
C ALA A 242 -8.80 -8.05 -0.63
N LEU A 243 -8.95 -7.31 0.47
CA LEU A 243 -8.53 -5.91 0.59
C LEU A 243 -7.01 -5.76 0.40
N VAL A 244 -6.23 -6.59 1.09
CA VAL A 244 -4.76 -6.61 0.99
C VAL A 244 -4.30 -7.05 -0.41
N THR A 245 -5.02 -7.98 -1.04
CA THR A 245 -4.76 -8.37 -2.43
C THR A 245 -4.99 -7.21 -3.41
N ALA A 246 -6.03 -6.41 -3.18
CA ALA A 246 -6.35 -5.25 -4.01
C ALA A 246 -5.37 -4.09 -3.78
N LEU A 247 -4.93 -3.88 -2.52
CA LEU A 247 -4.05 -2.80 -2.10
C LEU A 247 -2.84 -3.35 -1.29
N PRO A 248 -1.82 -3.90 -1.96
CA PRO A 248 -0.65 -4.49 -1.28
C PRO A 248 0.14 -3.52 -0.40
N SER A 249 0.04 -2.21 -0.63
CA SER A 249 0.65 -1.17 0.21
C SER A 249 0.10 -1.13 1.64
N LEU A 250 -1.09 -1.69 1.88
CA LEU A 250 -1.72 -1.76 3.21
C LEU A 250 -1.13 -2.86 4.10
N MET A 251 -0.22 -3.69 3.58
CA MET A 251 0.47 -4.71 4.39
C MET A 251 1.47 -4.12 5.38
N GLU A 252 1.82 -2.83 5.23
CA GLU A 252 2.60 -2.10 6.20
C GLU A 252 1.66 -1.35 7.16
N PRO A 253 1.68 -1.62 8.48
CA PRO A 253 0.75 -1.03 9.45
C PRO A 253 0.74 0.49 9.40
N ARG A 254 1.91 1.11 9.25
CA ARG A 254 2.07 2.55 9.17
C ARG A 254 1.29 3.15 7.99
N ASN A 255 1.40 2.55 6.81
CA ASN A 255 0.70 2.99 5.61
C ASN A 255 -0.81 2.77 5.76
N LEU A 256 -1.23 1.64 6.34
CA LEU A 256 -2.64 1.37 6.59
C LEU A 256 -3.25 2.43 7.53
N ILE A 257 -2.61 2.74 8.66
CA ILE A 257 -3.09 3.77 9.59
C ILE A 257 -3.19 5.12 8.88
N SER A 258 -2.16 5.48 8.10
CA SER A 258 -2.14 6.72 7.31
C SER A 258 -3.35 6.81 6.38
N VAL A 259 -3.64 5.73 5.66
CA VAL A 259 -4.78 5.64 4.75
C VAL A 259 -6.11 5.71 5.51
N LEU A 260 -6.29 4.95 6.59
CA LEU A 260 -7.52 4.93 7.38
C LEU A 260 -7.87 6.31 7.92
N VAL A 261 -6.88 6.99 8.49
CA VAL A 261 -7.03 8.35 9.04
C VAL A 261 -7.36 9.36 7.94
N THR A 262 -6.74 9.22 6.77
CA THR A 262 -6.99 10.10 5.62
C THR A 262 -8.41 9.90 5.07
N VAL A 263 -8.87 8.66 4.92
CA VAL A 263 -10.23 8.34 4.48
C VAL A 263 -11.25 8.84 5.49
N GLN A 264 -11.00 8.62 6.78
CA GLN A 264 -11.86 9.11 7.85
C GLN A 264 -12.03 10.65 7.78
N LYS A 265 -10.96 11.38 7.46
CA LYS A 265 -10.99 12.84 7.22
C LYS A 265 -11.81 13.21 5.99
N TRP A 266 -11.65 12.52 4.85
CA TRP A 266 -12.44 12.78 3.64
C TRP A 266 -13.94 12.64 3.84
N TYR A 267 -14.35 11.75 4.75
CA TYR A 267 -15.75 11.51 5.09
C TYR A 267 -16.19 12.19 6.39
N PHE A 268 -15.39 13.11 6.95
CA PHE A 268 -15.71 13.88 8.16
C PHE A 268 -16.19 13.01 9.34
N ASN A 269 -15.55 11.86 9.57
CA ASN A 269 -15.92 10.89 10.61
C ASN A 269 -17.34 10.30 10.49
N LYS A 270 -18.02 10.46 9.34
CA LYS A 270 -19.42 9.99 9.16
C LYS A 270 -19.53 8.53 8.72
N ARG A 271 -18.44 7.93 8.24
CA ARG A 271 -18.39 6.54 7.77
C ARG A 271 -17.16 5.86 8.35
N ASP A 272 -17.27 4.55 8.57
CA ASP A 272 -16.11 3.72 8.91
C ASP A 272 -15.14 3.72 7.72
N PRO A 273 -13.87 4.16 7.89
CA PRO A 273 -12.90 4.14 6.81
C PRO A 273 -12.67 2.73 6.25
N VAL A 274 -12.76 1.67 7.07
CA VAL A 274 -12.58 0.29 6.59
C VAL A 274 -13.69 -0.09 5.61
N GLU A 275 -14.95 0.19 5.95
CA GLU A 275 -16.10 -0.06 5.07
C GLU A 275 -15.98 0.71 3.74
N VAL A 276 -15.51 1.96 3.79
CA VAL A 276 -15.31 2.78 2.59
C VAL A 276 -14.27 2.14 1.66
N ILE A 277 -13.10 1.76 2.18
CA ILE A 277 -12.03 1.15 1.36
C ILE A 277 -12.45 -0.23 0.85
N GLU A 278 -13.19 -1.01 1.65
CA GLU A 278 -13.72 -2.30 1.20
C GLU A 278 -14.72 -2.15 0.05
N SER A 279 -15.54 -1.09 0.06
CA SER A 279 -16.50 -0.81 -1.01
C SER A 279 -15.86 -0.29 -2.31
N ASP A 280 -14.77 0.47 -2.21
CA ASP A 280 -14.07 1.08 -3.35
C ASP A 280 -12.55 1.12 -3.07
N PRO A 281 -11.81 0.02 -3.26
CA PRO A 281 -10.36 -0.01 -3.04
C PRO A 281 -9.61 0.88 -4.04
N GLU A 282 -10.19 1.12 -5.23
CA GLU A 282 -9.59 2.00 -6.22
C GLU A 282 -9.55 3.46 -5.78
N LEU A 283 -10.36 3.85 -4.78
CA LEU A 283 -10.29 5.17 -4.16
C LEU A 283 -8.87 5.53 -3.75
N ILE A 284 -8.14 4.58 -3.15
CA ILE A 284 -6.78 4.79 -2.66
C ILE A 284 -5.78 4.89 -3.82
N LEU A 285 -5.95 4.06 -4.85
CA LEU A 285 -5.10 4.11 -6.05
C LEU A 285 -5.27 5.45 -6.79
N ARG A 286 -6.52 5.88 -7.01
CA ARG A 286 -6.80 7.18 -7.64
C ARG A 286 -6.25 8.34 -6.81
N ALA A 287 -6.30 8.24 -5.49
CA ALA A 287 -5.71 9.25 -4.61
C ALA A 287 -4.18 9.31 -4.73
N GLN A 288 -3.52 8.15 -4.84
CA GLN A 288 -2.08 8.07 -5.11
C GLN A 288 -1.71 8.65 -6.48
N ASP A 289 -2.49 8.30 -7.52
CA ASP A 289 -2.28 8.80 -8.89
C ASP A 289 -2.46 10.32 -9.00
N CYS A 290 -3.31 10.90 -8.13
CA CYS A 290 -3.53 12.35 -8.03
C CYS A 290 -2.60 13.04 -7.03
N ASP A 291 -1.55 12.35 -6.54
CA ASP A 291 -0.59 12.85 -5.55
C ASP A 291 -1.26 13.43 -4.29
N ILE A 292 -2.40 12.87 -3.86
CA ILE A 292 -3.09 13.32 -2.65
C ILE A 292 -2.23 12.92 -1.44
N PRO A 293 -1.80 13.88 -0.60
CA PRO A 293 -0.97 13.58 0.55
C PRO A 293 -1.78 12.80 1.58
N PHE A 294 -1.27 11.64 1.98
CA PHE A 294 -1.80 10.89 3.11
C PHE A 294 -1.24 11.43 4.43
N GLU A 295 -2.02 11.31 5.50
CA GLU A 295 -1.68 11.81 6.82
C GLU A 295 -0.41 11.14 7.37
N PRO A 296 0.62 11.90 7.79
CA PRO A 296 1.84 11.32 8.31
C PRO A 296 1.57 10.63 9.65
N VAL A 297 2.06 9.40 9.78
CA VAL A 297 1.98 8.61 11.02
C VAL A 297 3.35 8.56 11.68
N TYR A 298 3.38 8.83 12.97
CA TYR A 298 4.55 8.85 13.84
C TYR A 298 4.43 7.74 14.89
N VAL A 299 5.57 7.22 15.34
CA VAL A 299 5.63 6.36 16.53
C VAL A 299 6.05 7.25 17.68
N GLU A 300 5.29 7.25 18.76
CA GLU A 300 5.64 8.02 19.95
C GLU A 300 6.79 7.34 20.70
N GLU A 301 7.87 8.09 20.95
CA GLU A 301 9.07 7.62 21.64
C GLU A 301 8.71 7.26 23.09
N GLY A 302 8.69 5.96 23.41
CA GLY A 302 8.44 5.44 24.76
C GLY A 302 7.22 4.54 24.85
N SER A 303 6.07 4.97 24.30
CA SER A 303 4.86 4.14 24.29
C SER A 303 4.84 3.15 23.13
N GLY A 304 5.54 3.45 22.03
CA GLY A 304 5.45 2.69 20.79
C GLY A 304 4.08 2.85 20.11
N ALA A 305 3.22 3.74 20.60
CA ALA A 305 1.90 3.96 20.04
C ALA A 305 2.01 4.75 18.72
N TRP A 306 1.22 4.33 17.74
CA TRP A 306 1.07 5.06 16.49
C TRP A 306 0.21 6.31 16.72
N THR A 307 0.74 7.47 16.36
CA THR A 307 0.05 8.76 16.46
C THR A 307 -0.01 9.42 15.09
N ALA A 308 -1.13 10.09 14.80
CA ALA A 308 -1.29 10.95 13.64
C ALA A 308 -1.83 12.32 14.11
N PRO A 309 -1.53 13.43 13.42
CA PRO A 309 -1.98 14.76 13.84
C PRO A 309 -3.49 14.87 14.06
N SER A 310 -4.27 14.17 13.23
CA SER A 310 -5.72 14.11 13.33
C SER A 310 -6.24 13.15 14.40
N LEU A 311 -5.51 12.09 14.76
CA LEU A 311 -5.90 11.17 15.84
C LEU A 311 -5.81 11.85 17.21
N ALA A 312 -4.78 12.67 17.44
CA ALA A 312 -4.56 13.37 18.70
C ALA A 312 -5.14 14.78 18.72
N TYR A 313 -5.94 15.18 17.72
CA TYR A 313 -6.37 16.57 17.57
C TYR A 313 -7.20 17.05 18.77
N HIS A 314 -8.10 16.22 19.29
CA HIS A 314 -8.94 16.59 20.43
C HIS A 314 -8.14 16.71 21.74
N GLU A 315 -7.15 15.84 21.95
CA GLU A 315 -6.35 15.82 23.19
C GLU A 315 -5.25 16.88 23.19
N ARG A 316 -4.72 17.24 22.02
CA ARG A 316 -3.67 18.26 21.86
C ARG A 316 -4.21 19.62 21.41
N ARG A 317 -5.54 19.78 21.36
CA ARG A 317 -6.19 21.07 21.07
C ARG A 317 -5.81 22.04 22.17
N THR A 318 -5.25 23.18 21.77
CA THR A 318 -5.18 24.33 22.67
C THR A 318 -6.58 24.86 22.97
N ASP A 319 -6.81 25.43 24.16
CA ASP A 319 -8.13 25.94 24.59
C ASP A 319 -8.79 26.87 23.56
N TRP A 320 -8.01 27.70 22.86
CA TRP A 320 -8.53 28.61 21.85
C TRP A 320 -8.99 27.91 20.56
N GLN A 321 -8.40 26.76 20.19
CA GLN A 321 -8.86 25.96 19.05
C GLN A 321 -10.17 25.25 19.40
N ALA A 322 -10.27 24.68 20.60
CA ALA A 322 -11.53 24.12 21.09
C ALA A 322 -12.66 25.17 21.08
N TYR A 323 -12.36 26.40 21.50
CA TYR A 323 -13.30 27.52 21.42
C TYR A 323 -13.74 27.85 19.98
N ILE A 324 -12.79 27.88 19.03
CA ILE A 324 -13.13 28.14 17.62
C ILE A 324 -14.03 27.03 17.08
N ASP A 325 -13.73 25.77 17.37
CA ASP A 325 -14.49 24.65 16.84
C ASP A 325 -15.90 24.56 17.43
N GLN A 326 -16.04 24.84 18.73
CA GLN A 326 -17.33 24.97 19.38
C GLN A 326 -18.13 26.14 18.81
N LYS A 327 -17.50 27.31 18.65
CA LYS A 327 -18.20 28.55 18.27
C LYS A 327 -18.57 28.62 16.80
N PHE A 328 -17.71 28.12 15.91
CA PHE A 328 -17.87 28.29 14.46
C PHE A 328 -18.31 27.01 13.75
N TYR A 329 -17.97 25.84 14.27
CA TYR A 329 -18.29 24.55 13.63
C TYR A 329 -19.30 23.69 14.39
N GLY A 330 -19.69 24.10 15.61
CA GLY A 330 -20.64 23.37 16.43
C GLY A 330 -20.17 21.96 16.80
N GLN A 331 -18.85 21.75 16.83
CA GLN A 331 -18.25 20.50 17.29
C GLN A 331 -18.05 20.58 18.81
N GLU A 332 -18.75 19.73 19.56
CA GLU A 332 -18.48 19.50 21.00
C GLU A 332 -17.27 18.58 21.18
#